data_AF-A0A662QUZ4-F1
#
_entry.id   AF-A0A662QUZ4-F1
#
_cell.length_a   1.000
_cell.length_b   1.000
_cell.length_c   1.000
_cell.angle_alpha   90.00
_cell.angle_beta   90.00
_cell.angle_gamma   90.00
#
_symmetry.space_group_name_H-M   'P 1'
#
loop_
_entity.id
_entity.type
_entity.pdbx_description
1 polymer ?
#
loop_
_entity_poly.entity_id
_entity_poly.type
_entity_poly.pdbx_seq_one_letter_code
_entity_poly.pdbx_strand_id
1 'polypeptide(L)' 'METYKQNFAKLLADTGALFFDDNLVLKDGRHTSYFVNMGKFKSGKLNSQLCSYYAEMLIEKNHHSKK' A
#
# COMPACT_ATOMS: atom_id res chain seq x y z
N MET A 1 -12.28 8.92 0.25
CA MET A 1 -10.90 8.40 0.13
C MET A 1 -10.37 8.79 -1.23
N GLU A 2 -9.24 9.50 -1.31
CA GLU A 2 -8.65 9.96 -2.57
C GLU A 2 -8.45 8.85 -3.60
N THR A 3 -8.49 9.20 -4.88
CA THR A 3 -8.39 8.25 -6.00
C THR A 3 -7.12 7.39 -5.93
N TYR A 4 -5.97 7.98 -5.60
CA TYR A 4 -4.71 7.23 -5.50
C TYR A 4 -4.73 6.19 -4.37
N LYS A 5 -5.41 6.47 -3.26
CA LYS A 5 -5.57 5.54 -2.13
C LYS A 5 -6.43 4.34 -2.57
N GLN A 6 -7.49 4.59 -3.35
CA GLN A 6 -8.36 3.52 -3.88
C GLN A 6 -7.61 2.64 -4.88
N ASN A 7 -6.86 3.27 -5.78
CA ASN A 7 -6.11 2.55 -6.81
C ASN A 7 -4.95 1.76 -6.19
N PHE A 8 -4.29 2.32 -5.18
CA PHE A 8 -3.24 1.61 -4.45
C PHE A 8 -3.80 0.38 -3.70
N ALA A 9 -4.95 0.51 -3.04
CA ALA A 9 -5.61 -0.62 -2.39
C ALA A 9 -5.99 -1.74 -3.38
N LYS A 10 -6.49 -1.38 -4.58
CA LYS A 10 -6.74 -2.34 -5.67
C LYS A 10 -5.45 -3.03 -6.12
N LEU A 11 -4.38 -2.26 -6.36
CA LEU A 11 -3.09 -2.84 -6.75
C LEU A 11 -2.56 -3.82 -5.68
N LEU A 12 -2.71 -3.50 -4.40
CA LEU A 12 -2.30 -4.39 -3.32
C LEU A 12 -3.08 -5.72 -3.34
N ALA A 13 -4.40 -5.66 -3.56
CA ALA A 13 -5.23 -6.85 -3.70
C ALA A 13 -4.90 -7.66 -4.96
N ASP A 14 -4.80 -6.99 -6.12
CA ASP A 14 -4.56 -7.63 -7.42
C ASP A 14 -3.18 -8.32 -7.49
N THR A 15 -2.19 -7.80 -6.77
CA THR A 15 -0.83 -8.38 -6.71
C THR A 15 -0.69 -9.47 -5.65
N GLY A 16 -1.70 -9.68 -4.80
CA GLY A 16 -1.60 -10.51 -3.60
C GLY A 16 -0.58 -9.98 -2.60
N ALA A 17 -0.23 -8.69 -2.67
CA ALA A 17 0.58 -8.02 -1.66
C ALA A 17 -0.23 -7.82 -0.38
N LEU A 18 -1.53 -7.50 -0.50
CA LEU A 18 -2.49 -7.58 0.59
C LEU A 18 -3.15 -8.95 0.58
N PHE A 19 -3.11 -9.64 1.72
CA PHE A 19 -3.81 -10.91 1.91
C PHE A 19 -4.32 -11.05 3.34
N PHE A 20 -5.28 -11.95 3.51
CA PHE A 20 -5.95 -12.26 4.77
C PHE A 20 -5.66 -13.72 5.14
N ASP A 21 -5.35 -13.95 6.41
CA ASP A 21 -5.10 -15.28 6.99
C ASP A 21 -5.31 -15.19 8.52
N ASP A 22 -5.85 -16.25 9.12
CA ASP A 22 -6.21 -16.30 10.54
C ASP A 22 -5.00 -16.39 11.48
N ASN A 23 -3.84 -16.83 10.97
CA ASN A 23 -2.65 -17.12 11.77
C ASN A 23 -1.53 -16.08 11.62
N LEU A 24 -1.86 -14.86 11.18
CA LEU A 24 -0.87 -13.81 11.02
C LEU A 24 -0.48 -13.18 12.35
N VAL A 25 0.83 -13.14 12.59
CA VAL A 25 1.44 -12.49 13.76
C VAL A 25 2.42 -11.43 13.25
N LEU A 26 2.21 -10.19 13.69
CA LEU A 26 3.08 -9.06 13.36
C LEU A 26 4.42 -9.17 14.10
N LYS A 27 5.39 -8.34 13.69
CA LYS A 27 6.74 -8.32 14.28
C LYS A 27 6.75 -7.98 15.78
N ASP A 28 5.70 -7.35 16.28
CA ASP A 28 5.52 -7.02 17.69
C ASP A 28 4.68 -8.06 18.45
N GLY A 29 4.37 -9.20 17.82
CA GLY A 29 3.62 -10.31 18.42
C GLY A 29 2.10 -10.17 18.34
N ARG A 30 1.56 -9.06 17.80
CA ARG A 30 0.10 -8.90 17.68
C ARG A 30 -0.48 -9.80 16.58
N HIS A 31 -1.59 -10.46 16.89
CA HIS A 31 -2.42 -11.10 15.89
C HIS A 31 -3.09 -10.06 14.99
N THR A 32 -3.20 -10.36 13.69
CA THR A 32 -3.85 -9.50 12.70
C THR A 32 -4.64 -10.35 11.71
N SER A 33 -5.74 -9.83 11.16
CA SER A 33 -6.52 -10.53 10.14
C SER A 33 -5.97 -10.36 8.72
N TYR A 34 -5.00 -9.45 8.52
CA TYR A 34 -4.39 -9.18 7.22
C TYR A 34 -2.94 -8.75 7.33
N PHE A 35 -2.20 -8.94 6.24
CA PHE A 35 -0.82 -8.48 6.10
C PHE A 35 -0.57 -7.84 4.73
N VAL A 36 0.32 -6.86 4.70
CA VAL A 36 0.78 -6.22 3.47
C VAL A 36 2.26 -6.55 3.24
N ASN A 37 2.52 -7.40 2.24
CA ASN A 37 3.85 -7.79 1.82
C ASN A 37 4.34 -6.96 0.62
N MET A 38 5.05 -5.88 0.92
CA MET A 38 5.66 -5.03 -0.12
C MET A 38 6.77 -5.72 -0.92
N GLY A 39 7.28 -6.88 -0.47
CA GLY A 39 8.22 -7.70 -1.25
C GLY A 39 7.62 -8.28 -2.53
N LYS A 40 6.30 -8.23 -2.70
CA LYS A 40 5.63 -8.61 -3.95
C LYS A 40 5.87 -7.62 -5.10
N PHE A 41 6.27 -6.38 -4.80
CA PHE A 41 6.62 -5.36 -5.80
C PHE A 41 8.04 -5.60 -6.36
N LYS A 42 8.17 -6.65 -7.17
CA LYS A 42 9.46 -7.18 -7.64
C LYS A 42 9.74 -6.94 -9.14
N SER A 43 8.97 -6.08 -9.79
CA SER A 43 9.16 -5.72 -11.20
C SER A 43 9.21 -4.22 -11.39
N GLY A 44 9.90 -3.75 -12.44
CA GLY A 44 9.99 -2.32 -12.75
C GLY A 44 8.63 -1.66 -12.96
N LYS A 45 7.68 -2.36 -13.59
CA LYS A 45 6.31 -1.88 -13.78
C LYS A 45 5.59 -1.66 -12.46
N LEU A 46 5.64 -2.65 -11.55
CA LEU A 46 4.99 -2.54 -10.24
C LEU A 46 5.65 -1.46 -9.38
N ASN A 47 6.98 -1.34 -9.42
CA ASN A 47 7.70 -0.28 -8.70
C ASN A 47 7.35 1.11 -9.24
N SER A 48 7.23 1.26 -10.57
CA SER A 48 6.81 2.53 -11.16
C SER A 48 5.41 2.93 -10.70
N GLN A 49 4.44 2.00 -10.68
CA GLN A 49 3.09 2.26 -10.17
C GLN A 49 3.09 2.62 -8.68
N LEU A 50 3.88 1.89 -7.87
CA LEU A 50 4.04 2.18 -6.44
C LEU A 50 4.57 3.60 -6.23
N CYS A 51 5.63 3.99 -6.94
CA CYS A 51 6.21 5.33 -6.87
C CYS A 51 5.21 6.43 -7.24
N SER A 52 4.37 6.23 -8.27
CA SER A 52 3.32 7.18 -8.63
C SER A 52 2.35 7.44 -7.48
N TYR A 53 1.90 6.40 -6.77
CA TYR A 53 1.01 6.59 -5.62
C TYR A 53 1.68 7.32 -4.46
N TYR A 54 2.98 7.06 -4.20
CA TYR A 54 3.74 7.83 -3.21
C TYR A 54 3.91 9.30 -3.62
N ALA A 55 4.11 9.59 -4.91
CA ALA A 55 4.20 10.95 -5.41
C ALA A 55 2.88 11.72 -5.22
N GLU A 56 1.75 11.10 -5.57
CA GLU A 56 0.42 11.69 -5.36
C GLU A 56 0.14 11.98 -3.88
N MET A 57 0.53 11.07 -2.98
CA MET A 57 0.43 11.23 -1.53
C MET A 57 1.28 12.41 -1.01
N LEU A 58 2.50 12.59 -1.52
CA LEU A 58 3.36 13.72 -1.15
C LEU A 58 2.79 15.06 -1.65
N ILE A 59 2.23 15.08 -2.85
CA ILE A 59 1.57 16.27 -3.41
C ILE A 59 0.35 16.63 -2.53
N GLU A 60 -0.52 15.67 -2.23
CA GLU A 60 -1.69 15.87 -1.36
C GLU A 60 -1.27 16.43 0.01
N LYS A 61 -0.28 15.81 0.67
CA LYS A 61 0.21 16.24 1.98
C LYS A 61 0.78 17.67 1.96
N ASN A 62 1.54 18.01 0.93
CA ASN A 62 2.09 19.36 0.75
C ASN A 62 0.99 20.41 0.51
N HIS A 63 -0.10 20.05 -0.18
CA HIS A 63 -1.26 20.94 -0.33
C HIS A 63 -1.97 21.18 1.00
N HIS A 64 -2.07 20.17 1.87
CA HIS A 64 -2.68 20.33 3.19
C HIS A 64 -1.83 21.14 4.17
N SER A 65 -0.49 21.07 4.09
CA SER A 65 0.40 21.83 4.97
C SER A 65 0.48 23.33 4.64
N LYS A 66 -0.08 23.78 3.52
CA LYS A 66 -0.09 25.19 3.07
C LYS A 66 -1.42 25.91 3.35
N LYS A 67 -2.41 25.21 3.93
CA LYS A 67 -3.65 25.78 4.44
C LYS A 67 -3.57 25.94 5.94
#